data_AF-A0AAW2PCC5-F1
#
_entry.id   AF-A0AAW2PCC5-F1
#
_cell.length_a   1.000
_cell.length_b   1.000
_cell.length_c   1.000
_cell.angle_alpha   90.00
_cell.angle_beta   90.00
_cell.angle_gamma   90.00
#
_symmetry.space_group_name_H-M   'P 1'
#
loop_
_entity.id
_entity.type
_entity.pdbx_description
1 polymer ?
#
loop_
_entity_poly.entity_id
_entity_poly.type
_entity_poly.pdbx_seq_one_letter_code
_entity_poly.pdbx_strand_id
1 'polypeptide(L)'
;MMSMTCHNLEFGRTRLEFLACGCSSNASSERLSVRNCDKGVLRNVNRGCRARKFLYCRREIGRCRAFQTKTTEAFLNGVGAGPAAVLDLGKEPKSTSSLSDMFEIVAEDLLTLNKNLQSIVGAENPVLMSAAEQIFGAGGKRMRPALVFLVSRATAEIAGLKELTKEHRRLAEIIEMIHTASLIHDDVLDESDMRRGKETVHQLYGTRVAVLAGDFMFAQSSWYLANLENLEVIKLISQVIKDFASGEIKQASSLFDCDIQLDEYLIKSYYKTASLIAASTKGAAIFSGVSSETSKQMYQYGKNLGLSFQVVDDILDFTQSAEQLGKPAGSDLAKGNLTAPVLFALEKEPKLRDIIESEFCEVGSLEQAIDIVKNSGALRRPEIWPRRRRIGRLRIFNAYLQVPLDWHSNKWVQDEASASADVINGSAVDSRMQSEYAFRQWKPAAKEVLGHSILLAQFFSLLHLTQNYICSPTLVYGPSMLPTLNLTGDVLLVEKLSPLLGKVGPGDVVLVRSPQNPRKCITKRICGVEGDTVTFLVDPAHSDRSHSLVVPKGHVWIQGDNIYASNDSRQLGPIPYGLILGKVFYRVWPPEDFGPLGQ
;
A
#
# COMPACT_ATOMS: atom_id res chain seq x y z
N MET A 1 25.55 -30.82 7.27
CA MET A 1 25.20 -32.10 7.92
C MET A 1 23.97 -31.84 8.79
N MET A 2 23.07 -32.82 8.94
CA MET A 2 21.69 -32.66 9.43
C MET A 2 20.76 -31.82 8.54
N SER A 3 20.04 -32.53 7.66
CA SER A 3 18.81 -32.07 7.03
C SER A 3 17.64 -32.38 7.98
N MET A 4 16.67 -31.46 8.11
CA MET A 4 15.37 -31.76 8.71
C MET A 4 14.27 -31.49 7.67
N THR A 5 13.68 -32.58 7.18
CA THR A 5 12.52 -32.58 6.30
C THR A 5 11.25 -32.28 7.11
N CYS A 6 10.57 -31.19 6.80
CA CYS A 6 9.22 -30.94 7.31
C CYS A 6 8.19 -31.49 6.33
N HIS A 7 7.27 -32.33 6.83
CA HIS A 7 6.18 -32.90 6.04
C HIS A 7 5.02 -31.91 5.89
N ASN A 8 4.28 -32.03 4.79
CA ASN A 8 3.04 -31.30 4.54
C ASN A 8 2.00 -31.60 5.62
N LEU A 9 1.26 -30.57 6.05
CA LEU A 9 0.00 -30.71 6.77
C LEU A 9 -1.08 -29.93 6.02
N GLU A 10 -2.07 -30.66 5.49
CA GLU A 10 -3.28 -30.08 4.91
C GLU A 10 -4.21 -29.61 6.04
N PHE A 11 -4.69 -28.38 5.98
CA PHE A 11 -5.75 -27.90 6.87
C PHE A 11 -7.12 -27.99 6.18
N GLY A 12 -7.81 -29.10 6.44
CA GLY A 12 -9.23 -29.25 6.12
C GLY A 12 -10.12 -28.39 7.03
N ARG A 13 -11.20 -27.84 6.47
CA ARG A 13 -12.21 -27.07 7.23
C ARG A 13 -12.90 -27.95 8.30
N THR A 14 -12.81 -27.57 9.57
CA THR A 14 -13.83 -27.96 10.58
C THR A 14 -13.88 -26.97 11.75
N ARG A 15 -15.08 -26.79 12.33
CA ARG A 15 -15.35 -25.92 13.49
C ARG A 15 -14.43 -26.25 14.68
N LEU A 16 -13.96 -25.22 15.37
CA LEU A 16 -13.27 -25.34 16.66
C LEU A 16 -14.16 -24.81 17.79
N GLU A 17 -14.69 -25.73 18.59
CA GLU A 17 -15.24 -25.42 19.91
C GLU A 17 -14.10 -25.43 20.95
N PHE A 18 -13.98 -24.37 21.75
CA PHE A 18 -12.94 -24.28 22.78
C PHE A 18 -13.35 -25.04 24.05
N LEU A 19 -12.80 -26.24 24.23
CA LEU A 19 -12.71 -26.91 25.53
C LEU A 19 -11.28 -26.77 26.08
N ALA A 20 -11.15 -26.09 27.22
CA ALA A 20 -9.88 -25.95 27.91
C ALA A 20 -9.51 -27.26 28.62
N CYS A 21 -8.28 -27.74 28.40
CA CYS A 21 -7.66 -28.76 29.23
C CYS A 21 -6.20 -28.36 29.49
N GLY A 22 -5.84 -28.21 30.76
CA GLY A 22 -4.47 -27.90 31.16
C GLY A 22 -3.76 -29.16 31.67
N CYS A 23 -2.44 -29.21 31.51
CA CYS A 23 -1.56 -30.10 32.26
C CYS A 23 -0.30 -29.34 32.68
N SER A 24 0.25 -29.71 33.82
CA SER A 24 1.32 -28.99 34.53
C SER A 24 2.40 -29.96 35.00
N SER A 25 3.66 -29.53 34.97
CA SER A 25 4.74 -30.04 35.82
C SER A 25 6.03 -29.19 35.68
N ASN A 26 7.00 -29.19 36.60
CA ASN A 26 6.94 -28.96 38.05
C ASN A 26 8.39 -28.79 38.60
N ALA A 27 8.69 -27.74 39.38
CA ALA A 27 9.86 -27.60 40.30
C ALA A 27 9.88 -26.17 40.92
N SER A 28 9.39 -25.95 42.15
CA SER A 28 10.15 -25.86 43.42
C SER A 28 11.20 -24.72 43.48
N SER A 29 11.25 -23.83 44.48
CA SER A 29 10.95 -24.04 45.92
C SER A 29 10.40 -22.81 46.69
N GLU A 30 9.83 -23.09 47.88
CA GLU A 30 9.58 -22.26 49.09
C GLU A 30 8.94 -20.87 48.98
N ARG A 31 7.77 -20.52 49.55
CA ARG A 31 7.00 -20.81 50.80
C ARG A 31 7.03 -19.61 51.77
N LEU A 32 5.85 -19.04 52.07
CA LEU A 32 5.43 -18.69 53.44
C LEU A 32 3.89 -18.54 53.55
N SER A 33 3.39 -18.83 54.75
CA SER A 33 2.00 -18.95 55.25
C SER A 33 0.87 -18.11 54.59
N VAL A 34 -0.34 -18.61 54.27
CA VAL A 34 -1.36 -19.43 55.02
C VAL A 34 -2.35 -18.61 55.87
N ARG A 35 -3.58 -18.40 55.36
CA ARG A 35 -4.89 -18.78 55.97
C ARG A 35 -6.12 -18.34 55.14
N ASN A 36 -6.83 -19.36 54.62
CA ASN A 36 -8.26 -19.67 54.78
C ASN A 36 -9.29 -18.52 54.74
N CYS A 37 -10.15 -18.45 53.72
CA CYS A 37 -11.39 -19.23 53.56
C CYS A 37 -12.50 -18.86 54.55
N ASP A 38 -13.65 -18.40 54.05
CA ASP A 38 -14.77 -19.35 53.90
C ASP A 38 -15.85 -18.95 52.87
N LYS A 39 -16.68 -19.93 52.49
CA LYS A 39 -17.75 -19.82 51.47
C LYS A 39 -19.07 -19.31 52.07
N GLY A 40 -19.91 -18.65 51.26
CA GLY A 40 -21.26 -18.25 51.68
C GLY A 40 -22.16 -17.75 50.55
N VAL A 41 -22.58 -18.63 49.64
CA VAL A 41 -23.63 -18.32 48.65
C VAL A 41 -24.99 -18.65 49.24
N LEU A 42 -25.86 -17.64 49.41
CA LEU A 42 -27.31 -17.86 49.49
C LEU A 42 -28.07 -16.70 48.82
N ARG A 43 -29.14 -17.03 48.09
CA ARG A 43 -29.97 -16.09 47.31
C ARG A 43 -31.10 -15.47 48.15
N ASN A 44 -31.44 -14.22 47.79
CA ASN A 44 -32.76 -13.57 47.83
C ASN A 44 -33.75 -13.89 48.98
N VAL A 45 -34.18 -12.84 49.71
CA VAL A 45 -35.60 -12.46 49.85
C VAL A 45 -35.71 -10.92 49.96
N ASN A 46 -36.77 -10.36 49.38
CA ASN A 46 -37.10 -8.93 49.32
C ASN A 46 -38.14 -8.53 50.40
N ARG A 47 -38.22 -7.23 50.75
CA ARG A 47 -39.15 -6.48 51.68
C ARG A 47 -38.40 -5.87 52.88
N GLY A 48 -38.68 -4.65 53.35
CA GLY A 48 -39.62 -3.62 52.90
C GLY A 48 -40.04 -2.68 54.04
N CYS A 49 -40.51 -1.46 53.70
CA CYS A 49 -41.17 -0.45 54.56
C CYS A 49 -40.36 0.46 55.52
N ARG A 50 -40.27 1.73 55.07
CA ARG A 50 -40.71 2.98 55.74
C ARG A 50 -40.06 3.51 57.04
N ALA A 51 -39.64 4.77 56.89
CA ALA A 51 -39.92 5.94 57.75
C ALA A 51 -38.91 6.34 58.85
N ARG A 52 -38.20 7.45 58.57
CA ARG A 52 -38.17 8.74 59.29
C ARG A 52 -37.07 9.61 58.64
N LYS A 53 -36.93 10.94 58.75
CA LYS A 53 -37.72 12.15 59.09
C LYS A 53 -36.62 13.20 59.39
N PHE A 54 -36.76 14.47 58.97
CA PHE A 54 -35.82 15.60 59.23
C PHE A 54 -34.42 15.56 58.54
N LEU A 55 -33.64 16.64 58.39
CA LEU A 55 -33.86 18.07 58.03
C LEU A 55 -32.45 18.71 57.83
N TYR A 56 -31.98 18.93 56.59
CA TYR A 56 -31.99 20.20 55.82
C TYR A 56 -31.06 21.35 56.29
N CYS A 57 -30.08 21.70 55.45
CA CYS A 57 -29.40 23.01 55.33
C CYS A 57 -28.62 22.99 53.98
N ARG A 58 -29.15 23.43 52.83
CA ARG A 58 -29.69 24.74 52.38
C ARG A 58 -28.61 25.78 52.02
N ARG A 59 -28.37 25.94 50.71
CA ARG A 59 -28.41 27.25 50.04
C ARG A 59 -29.00 27.07 48.63
N GLU A 60 -29.70 28.11 48.16
CA GLU A 60 -30.81 27.94 47.20
C GLU A 60 -30.54 28.42 45.78
N ILE A 61 -31.36 27.87 44.87
CA ILE A 61 -31.59 28.36 43.52
C ILE A 61 -32.45 29.63 43.59
N GLY A 62 -32.00 30.71 42.94
CA GLY A 62 -32.83 31.87 42.60
C GLY A 62 -33.27 31.80 41.13
N ARG A 63 -34.57 31.87 40.87
CA ARG A 63 -35.16 31.85 39.51
C ARG A 63 -35.82 33.19 39.20
N CYS A 64 -35.87 33.55 37.91
CA CYS A 64 -36.75 34.55 37.29
C CYS A 64 -36.46 36.05 37.58
N ARG A 65 -36.18 36.81 36.51
CA ARG A 65 -37.20 37.67 35.86
C ARG A 65 -36.74 38.13 34.48
N ALA A 66 -37.69 38.20 33.55
CA ALA A 66 -37.56 39.01 32.34
C ALA A 66 -38.04 40.44 32.64
N PHE A 67 -37.43 41.44 32.00
CA PHE A 67 -37.99 42.79 31.91
C PHE A 67 -37.61 43.43 30.57
N GLN A 68 -38.60 44.03 29.90
CA GLN A 68 -38.39 44.97 28.81
C GLN A 68 -38.31 46.39 29.37
N THR A 69 -37.38 47.19 28.84
CA THR A 69 -37.42 48.67 28.85
C THR A 69 -36.83 49.12 27.51
N LYS A 70 -37.68 49.42 26.52
CA LYS A 70 -38.25 50.75 26.19
C LYS A 70 -37.21 51.79 25.78
N THR A 71 -37.36 52.23 24.53
CA THR A 71 -36.70 53.34 23.84
C THR A 71 -37.23 54.70 24.29
N THR A 72 -36.35 55.71 24.30
CA THR A 72 -36.55 57.17 24.03
C THR A 72 -35.13 57.73 23.82
N GLU A 73 -34.76 58.34 22.68
CA GLU A 73 -35.07 59.71 22.23
C GLU A 73 -34.59 60.81 23.21
N ALA A 74 -33.95 61.93 22.80
CA ALA A 74 -33.39 62.38 21.50
C ALA A 74 -32.54 63.67 21.71
N PHE A 75 -32.12 64.35 20.62
CA PHE A 75 -31.55 65.73 20.50
C PHE A 75 -30.06 65.97 20.84
N LEU A 76 -29.30 66.82 20.12
CA LEU A 76 -29.32 67.25 18.70
C LEU A 76 -28.01 68.00 18.32
N ASN A 77 -27.87 68.38 17.03
CA ASN A 77 -26.79 69.13 16.33
C ASN A 77 -25.57 68.26 15.95
N GLY A 78 -25.19 68.04 14.68
CA GLY A 78 -25.44 68.74 13.39
C GLY A 78 -24.11 69.34 12.90
N VAL A 79 -23.60 69.21 11.66
CA VAL A 79 -24.10 68.83 10.30
C VAL A 79 -22.88 68.17 9.57
N GLY A 80 -22.94 67.31 8.54
CA GLY A 80 -24.04 66.69 7.76
C GLY A 80 -23.59 66.50 6.28
N ALA A 81 -23.97 65.40 5.60
CA ALA A 81 -23.52 65.06 4.24
C ALA A 81 -24.58 64.27 3.43
N GLY A 82 -24.54 64.37 2.10
CA GLY A 82 -25.53 63.80 1.16
C GLY A 82 -25.40 62.29 0.87
N PRO A 83 -26.31 61.72 0.07
CA PRO A 83 -26.49 60.27 -0.01
C PRO A 83 -25.62 59.54 -1.07
N ALA A 84 -25.26 58.30 -0.70
CA ALA A 84 -25.00 57.13 -1.54
C ALA A 84 -23.92 57.22 -2.66
N ALA A 85 -22.78 56.58 -2.38
CA ALA A 85 -21.94 55.93 -3.39
C ALA A 85 -21.77 54.46 -3.01
N VAL A 86 -21.96 53.57 -3.99
CA VAL A 86 -21.73 52.11 -3.83
C VAL A 86 -20.24 51.87 -3.64
N LEU A 87 -19.85 51.17 -2.57
CA LEU A 87 -18.50 50.64 -2.40
C LEU A 87 -18.53 49.12 -2.45
N ASP A 88 -17.95 48.61 -3.53
CA ASP A 88 -17.63 47.22 -3.79
C ASP A 88 -16.75 46.64 -2.65
N LEU A 89 -17.19 45.54 -2.03
CA LEU A 89 -16.45 44.86 -0.97
C LEU A 89 -15.32 44.05 -1.59
N GLY A 90 -14.23 44.75 -1.91
CA GLY A 90 -13.08 44.19 -2.58
C GLY A 90 -12.35 43.09 -1.80
N LYS A 91 -12.18 41.95 -2.48
CA LYS A 91 -11.06 41.00 -2.36
C LYS A 91 -10.74 40.45 -0.95
N GLU A 92 -11.33 39.29 -0.67
CA GLU A 92 -10.73 38.23 0.16
C GLU A 92 -9.25 37.98 -0.22
N PRO A 93 -8.31 37.86 0.74
CA PRO A 93 -6.89 37.64 0.46
C PRO A 93 -6.62 36.18 0.08
N LYS A 94 -6.64 35.87 -1.22
CA LYS A 94 -6.14 34.59 -1.74
C LYS A 94 -4.61 34.57 -1.78
N SER A 95 -3.99 34.09 -0.71
CA SER A 95 -2.62 33.59 -0.71
C SER A 95 -2.57 32.16 -0.16
N THR A 96 -3.15 31.21 -0.90
CA THR A 96 -2.84 29.79 -0.71
C THR A 96 -1.42 29.57 -1.23
N SER A 97 -0.43 29.57 -0.32
CA SER A 97 0.92 29.10 -0.63
C SER A 97 0.84 27.72 -1.28
N SER A 98 1.50 27.54 -2.41
CA SER A 98 1.43 26.28 -3.15
C SER A 98 2.12 25.17 -2.36
N LEU A 99 1.69 23.93 -2.58
CA LEU A 99 2.47 22.77 -2.14
C LEU A 99 3.89 22.81 -2.72
N SER A 100 4.05 23.32 -3.95
CA SER A 100 5.36 23.52 -4.60
C SER A 100 6.33 24.30 -3.71
N ASP A 101 5.90 25.44 -3.18
CA ASP A 101 6.69 26.36 -2.36
C ASP A 101 7.25 25.66 -1.11
N MET A 102 6.49 24.74 -0.50
CA MET A 102 6.96 23.94 0.64
C MET A 102 7.97 22.85 0.24
N PHE A 103 7.87 22.31 -0.98
CA PHE A 103 8.84 21.32 -1.49
C PHE A 103 10.17 21.96 -1.89
N GLU A 104 10.15 23.21 -2.36
CA GLU A 104 11.38 23.96 -2.72
C GLU A 104 12.33 24.10 -1.52
N ILE A 105 11.81 24.36 -0.31
CA ILE A 105 12.57 24.49 0.94
C ILE A 105 13.45 23.26 1.25
N VAL A 106 13.04 22.07 0.78
CA VAL A 106 13.69 20.78 1.07
C VAL A 106 14.14 20.03 -0.19
N ALA A 107 14.15 20.69 -1.35
CA ALA A 107 14.42 20.06 -2.65
C ALA A 107 15.83 19.45 -2.72
N GLU A 108 16.85 20.16 -2.21
CA GLU A 108 18.24 19.66 -2.18
C GLU A 108 18.43 18.44 -1.26
N ASP A 109 17.74 18.46 -0.10
CA ASP A 109 17.75 17.34 0.85
C ASP A 109 17.08 16.10 0.24
N LEU A 110 15.98 16.28 -0.50
CA LEU A 110 15.30 15.22 -1.24
C LEU A 110 16.15 14.67 -2.40
N LEU A 111 16.86 15.52 -3.14
CA LEU A 111 17.78 15.09 -4.20
C LEU A 111 18.93 14.25 -3.64
N THR A 112 19.51 14.67 -2.52
CA THR A 112 20.54 13.92 -1.78
C THR A 112 20.01 12.57 -1.28
N LEU A 113 18.81 12.55 -0.68
CA LEU A 113 18.15 11.33 -0.20
C LEU A 113 17.87 10.33 -1.33
N ASN A 114 17.42 10.78 -2.51
CA ASN A 114 17.20 9.88 -3.64
C ASN A 114 18.51 9.21 -4.11
N LYS A 115 19.62 9.96 -4.19
CA LYS A 115 20.94 9.42 -4.53
C LYS A 115 21.42 8.38 -3.51
N ASN A 116 21.23 8.67 -2.22
CA ASN A 116 21.59 7.77 -1.13
C ASN A 116 20.75 6.49 -1.15
N LEU A 117 19.43 6.58 -1.34
CA LEU A 117 18.57 5.40 -1.44
C LEU A 117 18.93 4.49 -2.61
N GLN A 118 19.30 5.06 -3.76
CA GLN A 118 19.80 4.29 -4.90
C GLN A 118 21.11 3.55 -4.57
N SER A 119 22.07 4.20 -3.91
CA SER A 119 23.33 3.54 -3.53
C SER A 119 23.17 2.48 -2.43
N ILE A 120 22.20 2.65 -1.53
CA ILE A 120 21.91 1.72 -0.44
C ILE A 120 21.35 0.38 -0.95
N VAL A 121 20.44 0.41 -1.92
CA VAL A 121 19.76 -0.81 -2.40
C VAL A 121 20.47 -1.44 -3.61
N GLY A 122 21.25 -0.65 -4.35
CA GLY A 122 21.88 -1.07 -5.61
C GLY A 122 23.16 -1.90 -5.50
N ALA A 123 23.61 -2.29 -4.29
CA ALA A 123 24.97 -2.78 -4.09
C ALA A 123 25.23 -4.23 -4.57
N GLU A 124 24.29 -5.17 -4.41
CA GLU A 124 24.63 -6.61 -4.45
C GLU A 124 23.66 -7.55 -5.19
N ASN A 125 22.45 -7.11 -5.59
CA ASN A 125 21.47 -8.01 -6.23
C ASN A 125 20.67 -7.31 -7.35
N PRO A 126 20.72 -7.80 -8.62
CA PRO A 126 19.98 -7.22 -9.74
C PRO A 126 18.46 -7.12 -9.54
N VAL A 127 17.89 -8.03 -8.75
CA VAL A 127 16.46 -8.06 -8.43
C VAL A 127 16.09 -6.95 -7.44
N LEU A 128 16.94 -6.72 -6.44
CA LEU A 128 16.77 -5.61 -5.49
C LEU A 128 17.02 -4.27 -6.17
N MET A 129 17.99 -4.20 -7.10
CA MET A 129 18.21 -3.03 -7.95
C MET A 129 16.97 -2.71 -8.78
N SER A 130 16.39 -3.68 -9.49
CA SER A 130 15.17 -3.45 -10.27
C SER A 130 13.99 -3.05 -9.39
N ALA A 131 13.77 -3.70 -8.24
CA ALA A 131 12.76 -3.28 -7.27
C ALA A 131 12.99 -1.83 -6.80
N ALA A 132 14.23 -1.44 -6.52
CA ALA A 132 14.61 -0.08 -6.16
C ALA A 132 14.39 0.93 -7.30
N GLU A 133 14.77 0.60 -8.53
CA GLU A 133 14.53 1.46 -9.71
C GLU A 133 13.04 1.63 -10.01
N GLN A 134 12.24 0.57 -9.84
CA GLN A 134 10.79 0.66 -9.93
C GLN A 134 10.23 1.60 -8.85
N ILE A 135 10.61 1.41 -7.58
CA ILE A 135 9.95 2.11 -6.46
C ILE A 135 10.48 3.53 -6.23
N PHE A 136 11.80 3.73 -6.41
CA PHE A 136 12.43 5.04 -6.28
C PHE A 136 12.42 5.82 -7.60
N GLY A 137 12.62 5.17 -8.74
CA GLY A 137 12.66 5.79 -10.07
C GLY A 137 11.30 6.08 -10.71
N ALA A 138 10.19 5.51 -10.24
CA ALA A 138 8.84 5.83 -10.75
C ALA A 138 8.28 7.19 -10.31
N GLY A 139 9.02 7.99 -9.52
CA GLY A 139 8.57 9.31 -9.09
C GLY A 139 7.41 9.27 -8.09
N GLY A 140 7.72 9.29 -6.79
CA GLY A 140 6.74 9.61 -5.76
C GLY A 140 6.77 11.10 -5.42
N LYS A 141 5.66 11.68 -4.92
CA LYS A 141 5.63 13.05 -4.36
C LYS A 141 6.52 13.25 -3.11
N ARG A 142 7.26 12.21 -2.67
CA ARG A 142 8.15 12.15 -1.48
C ARG A 142 7.61 12.88 -0.23
N MET A 143 6.29 12.83 0.00
CA MET A 143 5.62 13.54 1.09
C MET A 143 6.23 13.21 2.47
N ARG A 144 6.61 11.94 2.71
CA ARG A 144 7.13 11.47 4.00
C ARG A 144 8.56 11.97 4.27
N PRO A 145 9.56 11.80 3.36
CA PRO A 145 10.87 12.42 3.52
C PRO A 145 10.81 13.95 3.59
N ALA A 146 9.99 14.60 2.77
CA ALA A 146 9.83 16.05 2.80
C ALA A 146 9.30 16.52 4.16
N LEU A 147 8.32 15.83 4.73
CA LEU A 147 7.81 16.13 6.07
C LEU A 147 8.88 15.90 7.17
N VAL A 148 9.71 14.87 7.05
CA VAL A 148 10.87 14.69 7.94
C VAL A 148 11.79 15.92 7.86
N PHE A 149 12.18 16.34 6.66
CA PHE A 149 13.07 17.50 6.49
C PHE A 149 12.45 18.83 6.94
N LEU A 150 11.16 19.07 6.63
CA LEU A 150 10.45 20.27 7.08
C LEU A 150 10.35 20.36 8.60
N VAL A 151 9.97 19.26 9.27
CA VAL A 151 9.97 19.22 10.75
C VAL A 151 11.39 19.35 11.29
N SER A 152 12.38 18.68 10.68
CA SER A 152 13.79 18.78 11.08
C SER A 152 14.29 20.23 11.03
N ARG A 153 13.97 20.99 9.97
CA ARG A 153 14.36 22.40 9.84
C ARG A 153 13.68 23.27 10.90
N ALA A 154 12.38 23.09 11.10
CA ALA A 154 11.62 23.82 12.13
C ALA A 154 12.11 23.52 13.56
N THR A 155 12.44 22.27 13.89
CA THR A 155 12.95 21.91 15.22
C THR A 155 14.44 22.23 15.39
N ALA A 156 15.23 22.22 14.32
CA ALA A 156 16.60 22.70 14.31
C ALA A 156 16.68 24.19 14.64
N GLU A 157 15.83 25.01 14.03
CA GLU A 157 15.74 26.45 14.32
C GLU A 157 15.41 26.72 15.81
N ILE A 158 14.40 26.02 16.35
CA ILE A 158 14.02 26.10 17.78
C ILE A 158 15.18 25.70 18.71
N ALA A 159 16.03 24.77 18.29
CA ALA A 159 17.20 24.31 19.04
C ALA A 159 18.47 25.15 18.81
N GLY A 160 18.45 26.13 17.89
CA GLY A 160 19.63 26.91 17.50
C GLY A 160 20.64 26.15 16.65
N LEU A 161 20.24 25.04 16.01
CA LEU A 161 21.05 24.31 15.04
C LEU A 161 21.03 25.05 13.69
N LYS A 162 22.22 25.32 13.14
CA LYS A 162 22.36 25.99 11.83
C LYS A 162 22.02 25.10 10.64
N GLU A 163 22.25 23.80 10.76
CA GLU A 163 22.20 22.84 9.65
C GLU A 163 21.64 21.49 10.09
N LEU A 164 21.07 20.74 9.14
CA LEU A 164 20.55 19.40 9.39
C LEU A 164 21.68 18.37 9.58
N THR A 165 21.64 17.67 10.71
CA THR A 165 22.62 16.64 11.04
C THR A 165 22.48 15.36 10.17
N LYS A 166 23.47 14.47 10.25
CA LYS A 166 23.47 13.19 9.50
C LYS A 166 22.32 12.29 9.93
N GLU A 167 21.91 12.35 11.19
CA GLU A 167 20.86 11.56 11.79
C GLU A 167 19.49 11.95 11.25
N HIS A 168 19.23 13.25 11.02
CA HIS A 168 18.01 13.72 10.35
C HIS A 168 17.91 13.18 8.91
N ARG A 169 19.01 13.25 8.14
CA ARG A 169 19.09 12.72 6.77
C ARG A 169 18.90 11.20 6.73
N ARG A 170 19.59 10.48 7.61
CA ARG A 170 19.49 9.02 7.73
C ARG A 170 18.11 8.56 8.21
N LEU A 171 17.47 9.31 9.11
CA LEU A 171 16.08 9.05 9.52
C LEU A 171 15.13 9.15 8.31
N ALA A 172 15.25 10.19 7.48
CA ALA A 172 14.40 10.34 6.29
C ALA A 172 14.55 9.15 5.32
N GLU A 173 15.78 8.64 5.14
CA GLU A 173 16.06 7.44 4.33
C GLU A 173 15.43 6.18 4.95
N ILE A 174 15.59 5.95 6.26
CA ILE A 174 15.00 4.82 6.99
C ILE A 174 13.47 4.81 6.86
N ILE A 175 12.83 5.98 7.00
CA ILE A 175 11.37 6.13 6.89
C ILE A 175 10.88 5.78 5.47
N GLU A 176 11.59 6.20 4.42
CA GLU A 176 11.23 5.86 3.04
C GLU A 176 11.51 4.39 2.71
N MET A 177 12.57 3.78 3.27
CA MET A 177 12.83 2.34 3.12
C MET A 177 11.75 1.49 3.81
N ILE A 178 11.34 1.84 5.03
CA ILE A 178 10.26 1.17 5.77
C ILE A 178 8.92 1.29 5.04
N HIS A 179 8.60 2.48 4.51
CA HIS A 179 7.41 2.65 3.70
C HIS A 179 7.48 1.90 2.36
N THR A 180 8.65 1.86 1.74
CA THR A 180 8.90 1.09 0.52
C THR A 180 8.69 -0.40 0.75
N ALA A 181 9.24 -0.94 1.84
CA ALA A 181 9.08 -2.34 2.23
C ALA A 181 7.60 -2.70 2.44
N SER A 182 6.84 -1.83 3.15
CA SER A 182 5.41 -2.05 3.35
C SER A 182 4.64 -2.08 2.02
N LEU A 183 4.94 -1.18 1.08
CA LEU A 183 4.29 -1.19 -0.24
C LEU A 183 4.57 -2.47 -1.05
N ILE A 184 5.79 -3.02 -0.99
CA ILE A 184 6.11 -4.28 -1.70
C ILE A 184 5.30 -5.45 -1.13
N HIS A 185 5.16 -5.50 0.20
CA HIS A 185 4.35 -6.53 0.88
C HIS A 185 2.85 -6.31 0.67
N ASP A 186 2.37 -5.07 0.73
CA ASP A 186 0.97 -4.71 0.42
C ASP A 186 0.61 -5.15 -1.00
N ASP A 187 1.43 -4.80 -2.01
CA ASP A 187 1.18 -5.16 -3.42
C ASP A 187 1.06 -6.70 -3.60
N VAL A 188 1.77 -7.50 -2.79
CA VAL A 188 1.68 -8.98 -2.76
C VAL A 188 0.39 -9.47 -2.10
N LEU A 189 0.00 -8.88 -0.95
CA LEU A 189 -1.20 -9.27 -0.22
C LEU A 189 -2.48 -8.92 -0.99
N ASP A 190 -2.45 -7.81 -1.74
CA ASP A 190 -3.57 -7.26 -2.50
C ASP A 190 -3.66 -7.80 -3.94
N GLU A 191 -2.83 -8.78 -4.33
CA GLU A 191 -2.66 -9.32 -5.71
C GLU A 191 -2.67 -8.20 -6.80
N SER A 192 -1.98 -7.09 -6.56
CA SER A 192 -2.07 -5.88 -7.39
C SER A 192 -1.05 -5.84 -8.54
N ASP A 193 -1.52 -5.95 -9.79
CA ASP A 193 -0.65 -6.00 -10.97
C ASP A 193 0.17 -4.73 -11.23
N MET A 194 -0.37 -3.55 -10.86
CA MET A 194 0.15 -2.24 -11.26
C MET A 194 0.30 -1.28 -10.08
N ARG A 195 1.43 -0.55 -10.03
CA ARG A 195 1.74 0.48 -9.04
C ARG A 195 2.38 1.70 -9.72
N ARG A 196 1.80 2.89 -9.52
CA ARG A 196 2.26 4.16 -10.13
C ARG A 196 2.45 4.09 -11.66
N GLY A 197 1.59 3.34 -12.35
CA GLY A 197 1.64 3.18 -13.81
C GLY A 197 2.73 2.22 -14.33
N LYS A 198 3.37 1.44 -13.45
CA LYS A 198 4.31 0.37 -13.80
C LYS A 198 3.87 -0.96 -13.19
N GLU A 199 4.35 -2.07 -13.73
CA GLU A 199 4.10 -3.42 -13.17
C GLU A 199 4.74 -3.56 -11.78
N THR A 200 4.09 -4.31 -10.89
CA THR A 200 4.61 -4.54 -9.53
C THR A 200 5.75 -5.55 -9.51
N VAL A 201 6.58 -5.48 -8.44
CA VAL A 201 7.72 -6.39 -8.23
C VAL A 201 7.28 -7.85 -8.24
N HIS A 202 6.09 -8.16 -7.74
CA HIS A 202 5.58 -9.52 -7.70
C HIS A 202 5.08 -10.03 -9.06
N GLN A 203 4.62 -9.17 -9.97
CA GLN A 203 4.31 -9.58 -11.34
C GLN A 203 5.59 -9.79 -12.15
N LEU A 204 6.55 -8.86 -12.04
CA LEU A 204 7.82 -8.94 -12.78
C LEU A 204 8.69 -10.14 -12.37
N TYR A 205 8.72 -10.49 -11.08
CA TYR A 205 9.67 -11.46 -10.52
C TYR A 205 9.05 -12.56 -9.66
N GLY A 206 7.72 -12.58 -9.49
CA GLY A 206 6.99 -13.53 -8.67
C GLY A 206 6.95 -13.18 -7.19
N THR A 207 5.90 -13.67 -6.50
CA THR A 207 5.61 -13.42 -5.09
C THR A 207 6.79 -13.64 -4.15
N ARG A 208 7.54 -14.74 -4.32
CA ARG A 208 8.68 -15.08 -3.46
C ARG A 208 9.78 -14.01 -3.48
N VAL A 209 10.01 -13.44 -4.65
CA VAL A 209 11.00 -12.39 -4.84
C VAL A 209 10.54 -11.08 -4.21
N ALA A 210 9.28 -10.70 -4.41
CA ALA A 210 8.72 -9.49 -3.80
C ALA A 210 8.75 -9.55 -2.26
N VAL A 211 8.38 -10.68 -1.65
CA VAL A 211 8.49 -10.87 -0.19
C VAL A 211 9.93 -10.66 0.28
N LEU A 212 10.91 -11.33 -0.35
CA LEU A 212 12.34 -11.18 -0.02
C LEU A 212 12.87 -9.75 -0.24
N ALA A 213 12.35 -9.02 -1.23
CA ALA A 213 12.71 -7.62 -1.47
C ALA A 213 12.19 -6.70 -0.35
N GLY A 214 10.96 -6.91 0.12
CA GLY A 214 10.45 -6.21 1.30
C GLY A 214 11.22 -6.57 2.58
N ASP A 215 11.53 -7.85 2.78
CA ASP A 215 12.31 -8.33 3.93
C ASP A 215 13.71 -7.72 3.96
N PHE A 216 14.39 -7.66 2.81
CA PHE A 216 15.69 -6.99 2.67
C PHE A 216 15.59 -5.50 3.05
N MET A 217 14.56 -4.80 2.57
CA MET A 217 14.36 -3.38 2.87
C MET A 217 14.05 -3.14 4.36
N PHE A 218 13.31 -4.03 5.03
CA PHE A 218 13.13 -4.00 6.48
C PHE A 218 14.42 -4.31 7.25
N ALA A 219 15.22 -5.28 6.82
CA ALA A 219 16.50 -5.61 7.43
C ALA A 219 17.50 -4.45 7.30
N GLN A 220 17.64 -3.88 6.10
CA GLN A 220 18.56 -2.79 5.81
C GLN A 220 18.18 -1.51 6.56
N SER A 221 16.89 -1.16 6.59
CA SER A 221 16.40 -0.02 7.37
C SER A 221 16.57 -0.24 8.89
N SER A 222 16.41 -1.47 9.39
CA SER A 222 16.68 -1.81 10.80
C SER A 222 18.16 -1.70 11.15
N TRP A 223 19.07 -2.07 10.24
CA TRP A 223 20.51 -1.91 10.42
C TRP A 223 20.90 -0.44 10.51
N TYR A 224 20.42 0.40 9.58
CA TYR A 224 20.64 1.85 9.66
C TYR A 224 20.00 2.50 10.89
N LEU A 225 18.82 2.02 11.32
CA LEU A 225 18.14 2.49 12.52
C LEU A 225 18.97 2.22 13.78
N ALA A 226 19.56 1.03 13.91
CA ALA A 226 20.48 0.72 15.02
C ALA A 226 21.70 1.64 15.03
N ASN A 227 22.25 1.95 13.85
CA ASN A 227 23.39 2.86 13.68
C ASN A 227 23.05 4.36 13.86
N LEU A 228 21.80 4.72 14.22
CA LEU A 228 21.49 6.07 14.72
C LEU A 228 21.85 6.26 16.21
N GLU A 229 22.17 5.18 16.93
CA GLU A 229 22.59 5.14 18.34
C GLU A 229 21.63 5.81 19.35
N ASN A 230 20.40 6.17 18.92
CA ASN A 230 19.39 6.79 19.76
C ASN A 230 18.29 5.79 20.15
N LEU A 231 18.34 5.28 21.39
CA LEU A 231 17.42 4.25 21.88
C LEU A 231 15.94 4.66 21.88
N GLU A 232 15.62 5.96 22.03
CA GLU A 232 14.22 6.42 21.96
C GLU A 232 13.71 6.35 20.51
N VAL A 233 14.49 6.81 19.55
CA VAL A 233 14.13 6.74 18.12
C VAL A 233 14.09 5.29 17.64
N ILE A 234 15.07 4.45 18.02
CA ILE A 234 15.08 3.01 17.68
C ILE A 234 13.78 2.35 18.13
N LYS A 235 13.41 2.47 19.41
CA LYS A 235 12.15 1.91 19.94
C LYS A 235 10.91 2.46 19.25
N LEU A 236 10.91 3.76 18.94
CA LEU A 236 9.81 4.44 18.26
C LEU A 236 9.59 3.92 16.84
N ILE A 237 10.64 3.79 16.03
CA ILE A 237 10.54 3.29 14.66
C ILE A 237 10.29 1.76 14.64
N SER A 238 10.91 0.97 15.53
CA SER A 238 10.59 -0.46 15.65
C SER A 238 9.12 -0.72 16.02
N GLN A 239 8.51 0.15 16.82
CA GLN A 239 7.06 0.08 17.09
C GLN A 239 6.22 0.32 15.82
N VAL A 240 6.68 1.14 14.86
CA VAL A 240 5.98 1.32 13.58
C VAL A 240 5.97 0.04 12.75
N ILE A 241 7.09 -0.69 12.69
CA ILE A 241 7.17 -1.96 11.95
C ILE A 241 6.16 -2.98 12.53
N LYS A 242 6.03 -3.02 13.87
CA LYS A 242 4.99 -3.81 14.55
C LYS A 242 3.58 -3.27 14.26
N ASP A 243 3.39 -1.95 14.28
CA ASP A 243 2.10 -1.31 13.99
C ASP A 243 1.64 -1.68 12.56
N PHE A 244 2.52 -1.64 11.55
CA PHE A 244 2.21 -2.03 10.16
C PHE A 244 1.65 -3.46 10.07
N ALA A 245 2.39 -4.46 10.58
CA ALA A 245 1.92 -5.84 10.58
C ALA A 245 0.60 -6.01 11.37
N SER A 246 0.43 -5.27 12.47
CA SER A 246 -0.83 -5.26 13.24
C SER A 246 -1.99 -4.63 12.47
N GLY A 247 -1.72 -3.61 11.64
CA GLY A 247 -2.67 -2.94 10.76
C GLY A 247 -3.20 -3.88 9.68
N GLU A 248 -2.31 -4.59 8.97
CA GLU A 248 -2.71 -5.53 7.91
C GLU A 248 -3.47 -6.74 8.45
N ILE A 249 -3.03 -7.32 9.58
CA ILE A 249 -3.78 -8.40 10.26
C ILE A 249 -5.18 -7.91 10.66
N LYS A 250 -5.30 -6.67 11.15
CA LYS A 250 -6.61 -6.08 11.51
C LYS A 250 -7.47 -5.79 10.28
N GLN A 251 -6.87 -5.39 9.15
CA GLN A 251 -7.59 -5.21 7.88
C GLN A 251 -8.15 -6.56 7.39
N ALA A 252 -7.30 -7.59 7.29
CA ALA A 252 -7.68 -8.91 6.79
C ALA A 252 -8.77 -9.59 7.64
N SER A 253 -8.82 -9.32 8.95
CA SER A 253 -9.83 -9.86 9.87
C SER A 253 -11.14 -9.06 9.94
N SER A 254 -11.26 -7.94 9.21
CA SER A 254 -12.46 -7.07 9.19
C SER A 254 -12.97 -6.77 7.76
N LEU A 255 -12.61 -7.61 6.79
CA LEU A 255 -13.18 -7.53 5.43
C LEU A 255 -14.67 -7.91 5.47
N PHE A 256 -15.50 -7.11 4.81
CA PHE A 256 -16.97 -7.21 4.75
C PHE A 256 -17.71 -7.11 6.11
N ASP A 257 -17.00 -6.86 7.21
CA ASP A 257 -17.57 -6.73 8.55
C ASP A 257 -18.32 -5.40 8.74
N CYS A 258 -19.65 -5.45 8.58
CA CYS A 258 -20.55 -4.30 8.76
C CYS A 258 -20.75 -3.88 10.23
N ASP A 259 -20.22 -4.61 11.21
CA ASP A 259 -20.28 -4.25 12.64
C ASP A 259 -19.05 -3.46 13.11
N ILE A 260 -18.03 -3.27 12.25
CA ILE A 260 -16.80 -2.54 12.58
C ILE A 260 -17.08 -1.10 13.04
N GLN A 261 -16.51 -0.74 14.20
CA GLN A 261 -16.73 0.57 14.82
C GLN A 261 -15.76 1.65 14.31
N LEU A 262 -16.17 2.91 14.34
CA LEU A 262 -15.33 4.04 13.91
C LEU A 262 -14.00 4.16 14.70
N ASP A 263 -14.01 3.87 16.01
CA ASP A 263 -12.79 3.83 16.83
C ASP A 263 -11.84 2.69 16.38
N GLU A 264 -12.36 1.59 15.79
CA GLU A 264 -11.57 0.49 15.22
C GLU A 264 -11.00 0.79 13.83
N TYR A 265 -11.77 1.46 12.98
CA TYR A 265 -11.27 2.05 11.74
C TYR A 265 -10.10 3.01 12.04
N LEU A 266 -10.24 3.90 13.03
CA LEU A 266 -9.15 4.80 13.43
C LEU A 266 -7.89 4.07 13.89
N ILE A 267 -8.03 2.93 14.58
CA ILE A 267 -6.88 2.12 15.01
C ILE A 267 -6.19 1.51 13.79
N LYS A 268 -6.95 0.96 12.83
CA LYS A 268 -6.42 0.46 11.54
C LYS A 268 -5.67 1.57 10.79
N SER A 269 -6.29 2.72 10.57
CA SER A 269 -5.70 3.87 9.86
C SER A 269 -4.51 4.49 10.61
N TYR A 270 -4.52 4.46 11.95
CA TYR A 270 -3.35 4.81 12.75
C TYR A 270 -2.20 3.84 12.48
N TYR A 271 -2.45 2.53 12.57
CA TYR A 271 -1.42 1.52 12.37
C TYR A 271 -0.83 1.52 10.96
N LYS A 272 -1.66 1.50 9.92
CA LYS A 272 -1.22 1.45 8.51
C LYS A 272 -0.52 2.73 8.02
N THR A 273 -1.00 3.91 8.43
CA THR A 273 -0.57 5.19 7.82
C THR A 273 -0.02 6.19 8.82
N ALA A 274 -0.70 6.45 9.93
CA ALA A 274 -0.34 7.58 10.80
C ALA A 274 0.79 7.28 11.81
N SER A 275 1.03 6.02 12.12
CA SER A 275 2.09 5.52 13.02
C SER A 275 3.47 5.98 12.55
N LEU A 276 3.80 5.71 11.29
CA LEU A 276 5.04 6.12 10.63
C LEU A 276 5.19 7.64 10.67
N ILE A 277 4.15 8.39 10.27
CA ILE A 277 4.21 9.86 10.21
C ILE A 277 4.40 10.49 11.61
N ALA A 278 3.72 9.96 12.64
CA ALA A 278 3.90 10.38 14.03
C ALA A 278 5.31 10.06 14.55
N ALA A 279 5.84 8.90 14.19
CA ALA A 279 7.18 8.46 14.55
C ALA A 279 8.27 9.27 13.85
N SER A 280 8.13 9.54 12.55
CA SER A 280 9.01 10.38 11.73
C SER A 280 9.17 11.79 12.31
N THR A 281 8.05 12.46 12.57
CA THR A 281 8.01 13.85 13.05
C THR A 281 8.58 13.97 14.48
N LYS A 282 8.27 13.01 15.36
CA LYS A 282 8.90 12.94 16.68
C LYS A 282 10.40 12.61 16.60
N GLY A 283 10.82 11.71 15.73
CA GLY A 283 12.21 11.32 15.54
C GLY A 283 13.08 12.49 15.08
N ALA A 284 12.59 13.27 14.10
CA ALA A 284 13.23 14.50 13.65
C ALA A 284 13.41 15.49 14.82
N ALA A 285 12.37 15.72 15.61
CA ALA A 285 12.44 16.58 16.79
C ALA A 285 13.48 16.10 17.81
N ILE A 286 13.54 14.79 18.08
CA ILE A 286 14.54 14.21 19.01
C ILE A 286 15.98 14.50 18.52
N PHE A 287 16.27 14.33 17.23
CA PHE A 287 17.60 14.62 16.69
C PHE A 287 17.95 16.11 16.65
N SER A 288 16.96 16.99 16.63
CA SER A 288 17.20 18.42 16.82
C SER A 288 17.52 18.80 18.28
N GLY A 289 17.31 17.90 19.26
CA GLY A 289 17.59 18.16 20.67
C GLY A 289 16.56 19.06 21.38
N VAL A 290 15.36 19.23 20.81
CA VAL A 290 14.29 20.02 21.45
C VAL A 290 13.73 19.32 22.70
N SER A 291 12.95 20.07 23.49
CA SER A 291 12.35 19.54 24.72
C SER A 291 11.46 18.31 24.49
N SER A 292 11.35 17.44 25.51
CA SER A 292 10.44 16.29 25.50
C SER A 292 8.97 16.66 25.29
N GLU A 293 8.58 17.90 25.63
CA GLU A 293 7.23 18.40 25.35
C GLU A 293 7.07 18.75 23.87
N THR A 294 8.04 19.44 23.27
CA THR A 294 8.08 19.75 21.84
C THR A 294 8.07 18.48 20.99
N SER A 295 8.85 17.45 21.34
CA SER A 295 8.86 16.18 20.59
C SER A 295 7.54 15.41 20.72
N LYS A 296 6.86 15.44 21.87
CA LYS A 296 5.48 14.92 22.02
C LYS A 296 4.48 15.69 21.18
N GLN A 297 4.61 17.01 21.07
CA GLN A 297 3.75 17.83 20.23
C GLN A 297 3.94 17.50 18.74
N MET A 298 5.19 17.29 18.29
CA MET A 298 5.48 16.82 16.94
C MET A 298 4.88 15.44 16.66
N TYR A 299 4.95 14.49 17.61
CA TYR A 299 4.26 13.20 17.49
C TYR A 299 2.75 13.36 17.29
N GLN A 300 2.09 14.23 18.06
CA GLN A 300 0.65 14.48 17.90
C GLN A 300 0.34 15.14 16.55
N TYR A 301 1.15 16.10 16.11
CA TYR A 301 1.04 16.71 14.79
C TYR A 301 1.11 15.66 13.68
N GLY A 302 2.15 14.82 13.66
CA GLY A 302 2.31 13.77 12.65
C GLY A 302 1.18 12.73 12.69
N LYS A 303 0.74 12.33 13.88
CA LYS A 303 -0.40 11.41 14.05
C LYS A 303 -1.69 11.98 13.46
N ASN A 304 -1.96 13.25 13.73
CA ASN A 304 -3.16 13.93 13.26
C ASN A 304 -3.15 14.15 11.75
N LEU A 305 -1.99 14.54 11.20
CA LEU A 305 -1.77 14.66 9.76
C LEU A 305 -1.98 13.30 9.07
N GLY A 306 -1.36 12.23 9.56
CA GLY A 306 -1.49 10.90 8.96
C GLY A 306 -2.93 10.35 8.98
N LEU A 307 -3.67 10.56 10.08
CA LEU A 307 -5.09 10.18 10.15
C LEU A 307 -5.95 11.02 9.19
N SER A 308 -5.69 12.32 9.09
CA SER A 308 -6.42 13.21 8.17
C SER A 308 -6.13 12.87 6.72
N PHE A 309 -4.87 12.54 6.39
CA PHE A 309 -4.45 12.08 5.07
C PHE A 309 -5.20 10.81 4.66
N GLN A 310 -5.29 9.80 5.53
CA GLN A 310 -6.02 8.56 5.24
C GLN A 310 -7.51 8.82 5.00
N VAL A 311 -8.16 9.63 5.84
CA VAL A 311 -9.60 9.96 5.66
C VAL A 311 -9.84 10.69 4.33
N VAL A 312 -8.91 11.52 3.88
CA VAL A 312 -9.00 12.16 2.56
C VAL A 312 -8.82 11.14 1.44
N ASP A 313 -7.82 10.26 1.52
CA ASP A 313 -7.56 9.17 0.55
C ASP A 313 -8.81 8.28 0.37
N ASP A 314 -9.40 7.84 1.49
CA ASP A 314 -10.65 7.08 1.54
C ASP A 314 -11.85 7.80 0.88
N ILE A 315 -11.91 9.15 0.95
CA ILE A 315 -12.95 9.96 0.28
C ILE A 315 -12.66 10.09 -1.22
N LEU A 316 -11.38 10.17 -1.61
CA LEU A 316 -10.97 10.26 -3.01
C LEU A 316 -11.31 8.98 -3.78
N ASP A 317 -11.22 7.80 -3.15
CA ASP A 317 -11.63 6.50 -3.74
C ASP A 317 -13.06 6.49 -4.29
N PHE A 318 -13.98 7.28 -3.71
CA PHE A 318 -15.37 7.41 -4.18
C PHE A 318 -15.62 8.62 -5.09
N THR A 319 -14.72 9.60 -5.15
CA THR A 319 -15.00 10.92 -5.74
C THR A 319 -14.15 11.29 -6.96
N GLN A 320 -12.95 10.72 -7.12
CA GLN A 320 -12.11 10.94 -8.29
C GLN A 320 -12.50 10.02 -9.45
N SER A 321 -12.13 10.41 -10.67
CA SER A 321 -12.33 9.57 -11.86
C SER A 321 -11.27 8.47 -11.94
N ALA A 322 -11.59 7.38 -12.64
CA ALA A 322 -10.68 6.24 -12.78
C ALA A 322 -9.34 6.63 -13.46
N GLU A 323 -9.34 7.62 -14.36
CA GLU A 323 -8.12 8.13 -14.99
C GLU A 323 -7.21 8.91 -14.02
N GLN A 324 -7.76 9.49 -12.95
CA GLN A 324 -7.00 10.25 -11.96
C GLN A 324 -6.47 9.38 -10.81
N LEU A 325 -7.24 8.37 -10.40
CA LEU A 325 -6.85 7.40 -9.37
C LEU A 325 -5.93 6.30 -9.89
N GLY A 326 -6.04 5.93 -11.17
CA GLY A 326 -5.40 4.74 -11.74
C GLY A 326 -6.01 3.41 -11.27
N LYS A 327 -7.15 3.47 -10.56
CA LYS A 327 -7.97 2.35 -10.10
C LYS A 327 -9.47 2.71 -10.25
N PRO A 328 -10.38 1.74 -10.45
CA PRO A 328 -11.82 2.02 -10.48
C PRO A 328 -12.29 2.58 -9.14
N ALA A 329 -13.31 3.45 -9.17
CA ALA A 329 -13.86 4.06 -7.95
C ALA A 329 -14.52 3.02 -7.04
N GLY A 330 -14.38 3.18 -5.72
CA GLY A 330 -14.87 2.21 -4.75
C GLY A 330 -14.06 0.91 -4.69
N SER A 331 -12.78 0.92 -5.11
CA SER A 331 -11.95 -0.28 -5.12
C SER A 331 -11.76 -0.88 -3.74
N ASP A 332 -11.72 -0.04 -2.70
CA ASP A 332 -11.52 -0.50 -1.33
C ASP A 332 -12.79 -1.20 -0.83
N LEU A 333 -13.96 -0.65 -1.17
CA LEU A 333 -15.26 -1.29 -0.93
C LEU A 333 -15.39 -2.62 -1.69
N ALA A 334 -14.95 -2.70 -2.94
CA ALA A 334 -14.97 -3.93 -3.74
C ALA A 334 -14.14 -5.08 -3.13
N LYS A 335 -13.04 -4.75 -2.44
CA LYS A 335 -12.23 -5.72 -1.67
C LYS A 335 -12.81 -6.04 -0.27
N GLY A 336 -13.97 -5.48 0.09
CA GLY A 336 -14.57 -5.59 1.42
C GLY A 336 -13.90 -4.71 2.49
N ASN A 337 -12.94 -3.85 2.14
CA ASN A 337 -12.27 -2.96 3.09
C ASN A 337 -13.17 -1.76 3.40
N LEU A 338 -13.95 -1.84 4.48
CA LEU A 338 -14.90 -0.79 4.84
C LEU A 338 -14.15 0.44 5.39
N THR A 339 -14.18 1.53 4.62
CA THR A 339 -13.55 2.83 4.92
C THR A 339 -14.55 3.81 5.53
N ALA A 340 -14.08 4.95 6.05
CA ALA A 340 -14.93 5.90 6.77
C ALA A 340 -16.23 6.32 6.02
N PRO A 341 -16.21 6.59 4.68
CA PRO A 341 -17.44 6.87 3.94
C PRO A 341 -18.50 5.77 4.02
N VAL A 342 -18.07 4.50 4.00
CA VAL A 342 -18.96 3.34 4.06
C VAL A 342 -19.59 3.21 5.45
N LEU A 343 -18.79 3.38 6.51
CA LEU A 343 -19.30 3.33 7.89
C LEU A 343 -20.37 4.41 8.15
N PHE A 344 -20.15 5.63 7.67
CA PHE A 344 -21.14 6.73 7.78
C PHE A 344 -22.36 6.58 6.84
N ALA A 345 -22.31 5.68 5.86
CA ALA A 345 -23.45 5.30 5.04
C ALA A 345 -24.25 4.18 5.71
N LEU A 346 -23.59 3.18 6.29
CA LEU A 346 -24.19 2.08 7.07
C LEU A 346 -25.02 2.60 8.27
N GLU A 347 -24.62 3.70 8.91
CA GLU A 347 -25.42 4.38 9.95
C GLU A 347 -26.81 4.86 9.49
N LYS A 348 -27.04 5.02 8.17
CA LYS A 348 -28.24 5.65 7.60
C LYS A 348 -29.04 4.76 6.67
N GLU A 349 -28.37 3.89 5.92
CA GLU A 349 -28.93 3.14 4.79
C GLU A 349 -28.81 1.63 5.07
N PRO A 350 -29.77 1.00 5.78
CA PRO A 350 -29.68 -0.41 6.17
C PRO A 350 -29.45 -1.36 4.98
N LYS A 351 -30.00 -1.04 3.81
CA LYS A 351 -29.82 -1.81 2.57
C LYS A 351 -28.35 -1.99 2.15
N LEU A 352 -27.48 -1.06 2.56
CA LEU A 352 -26.05 -1.16 2.26
C LEU A 352 -25.40 -2.35 2.99
N ARG A 353 -25.91 -2.73 4.17
CA ARG A 353 -25.46 -3.93 4.89
C ARG A 353 -25.75 -5.18 4.08
N ASP A 354 -27.00 -5.36 3.64
CA ASP A 354 -27.42 -6.54 2.88
C ASP A 354 -26.55 -6.75 1.62
N ILE A 355 -26.21 -5.65 0.94
CA ILE A 355 -25.35 -5.67 -0.26
C ILE A 355 -23.90 -6.07 0.09
N ILE A 356 -23.34 -5.54 1.18
CA ILE A 356 -21.95 -5.84 1.60
C ILE A 356 -21.84 -7.26 2.18
N GLU A 357 -22.76 -7.68 3.04
CA GLU A 357 -22.79 -9.03 3.64
C GLU A 357 -23.04 -10.14 2.59
N SER A 358 -23.58 -9.78 1.41
CA SER A 358 -23.70 -10.68 0.25
C SER A 358 -22.46 -10.71 -0.66
N GLU A 359 -21.36 -10.05 -0.27
CA GLU A 359 -20.09 -9.96 -1.02
C GLU A 359 -20.27 -9.53 -2.50
N PHE A 360 -21.24 -8.65 -2.76
CA PHE A 360 -21.61 -8.17 -4.10
C PHE A 360 -21.96 -9.29 -5.12
N CYS A 361 -22.55 -10.39 -4.66
CA CYS A 361 -22.84 -11.55 -5.51
C CYS A 361 -23.84 -11.30 -6.65
N GLU A 362 -24.67 -10.25 -6.55
CA GLU A 362 -25.58 -9.81 -7.62
C GLU A 362 -24.90 -8.84 -8.59
N VAL A 363 -25.15 -9.00 -9.90
CA VAL A 363 -24.59 -8.13 -10.94
C VAL A 363 -25.10 -6.70 -10.78
N GLY A 364 -24.18 -5.73 -10.65
CA GLY A 364 -24.50 -4.31 -10.45
C GLY A 364 -24.61 -3.88 -8.97
N SER A 365 -24.45 -4.81 -8.02
CA SER A 365 -24.62 -4.53 -6.59
C SER A 365 -23.48 -3.68 -6.01
N LEU A 366 -22.25 -3.81 -6.52
CA LEU A 366 -21.12 -2.95 -6.16
C LEU A 366 -21.36 -1.49 -6.58
N GLU A 367 -21.81 -1.28 -7.81
CA GLU A 367 -22.19 0.03 -8.34
C GLU A 367 -23.32 0.65 -7.51
N GLN A 368 -24.33 -0.15 -7.17
CA GLN A 368 -25.41 0.26 -6.28
C GLN A 368 -24.89 0.66 -4.88
N ALA A 369 -23.97 -0.09 -4.29
CA ALA A 369 -23.36 0.24 -2.99
C ALA A 369 -22.56 1.56 -3.06
N ILE A 370 -21.78 1.75 -4.12
CA ILE A 370 -21.03 2.99 -4.38
C ILE A 370 -21.99 4.19 -4.49
N ASP A 371 -23.11 4.04 -5.21
CA ASP A 371 -24.11 5.10 -5.34
C ASP A 371 -24.86 5.37 -4.03
N ILE A 372 -25.13 4.35 -3.21
CA ILE A 372 -25.68 4.55 -1.85
C ILE A 372 -24.69 5.36 -1.01
N VAL A 373 -23.40 5.01 -1.01
CA VAL A 373 -22.36 5.76 -0.26
C VAL A 373 -22.29 7.22 -0.72
N LYS A 374 -22.30 7.47 -2.04
CA LYS A 374 -22.32 8.82 -2.63
C LYS A 374 -23.56 9.63 -2.22
N ASN A 375 -24.74 9.02 -2.26
CA ASN A 375 -26.01 9.70 -2.00
C ASN A 375 -26.34 9.86 -0.50
N SER A 376 -25.80 9.01 0.39
CA SER A 376 -25.98 9.08 1.85
C SER A 376 -25.48 10.39 2.50
N GLY A 377 -24.77 11.23 1.74
CA GLY A 377 -24.10 12.42 2.24
C GLY A 377 -22.87 12.15 3.11
N ALA A 378 -22.40 10.90 3.20
CA ALA A 378 -21.16 10.54 3.90
C ALA A 378 -19.93 11.28 3.34
N LEU A 379 -19.88 11.50 2.02
CA LEU A 379 -18.79 12.21 1.35
C LEU A 379 -18.78 13.73 1.57
N ARG A 380 -19.89 14.34 2.01
CA ARG A 380 -20.08 15.82 1.99
C ARG A 380 -19.70 16.55 3.28
N ARG A 381 -19.05 15.91 4.24
CA ARG A 381 -18.86 16.50 5.57
C ARG A 381 -17.43 16.28 6.14
N PRO A 382 -16.62 17.35 6.21
CA PRO A 382 -15.53 17.44 7.18
C PRO A 382 -16.03 17.44 8.65
N GLU A 383 -17.33 17.66 8.86
CA GLU A 383 -17.95 17.84 10.19
C GLU A 383 -18.55 16.58 10.86
N ILE A 384 -18.45 15.37 10.29
CA ILE A 384 -19.08 14.17 10.92
C ILE A 384 -18.39 13.74 12.21
N TRP A 385 -17.22 14.29 12.55
CA TRP A 385 -16.56 13.91 13.79
C TRP A 385 -17.44 14.21 15.02
N PRO A 386 -17.67 13.26 15.94
CA PRO A 386 -18.71 13.40 16.96
C PRO A 386 -18.62 14.68 17.79
N ARG A 387 -19.54 15.63 17.54
CA ARG A 387 -19.68 16.91 18.27
C ARG A 387 -19.81 16.77 19.81
N ARG A 388 -19.99 15.54 20.32
CA ARG A 388 -20.07 15.16 21.75
C ARG A 388 -18.73 14.84 22.44
N ARG A 389 -17.63 14.47 21.76
CA ARG A 389 -16.30 14.31 22.39
C ARG A 389 -15.54 15.65 22.39
N ARG A 390 -16.15 16.70 22.95
CA ARG A 390 -15.72 18.12 22.84
C ARG A 390 -14.66 18.58 23.86
N ILE A 391 -13.98 17.67 24.55
CA ILE A 391 -12.90 17.98 25.50
C ILE A 391 -11.67 17.16 25.11
N GLY A 392 -10.62 17.83 24.60
CA GLY A 392 -9.30 17.24 24.36
C GLY A 392 -8.89 16.97 22.90
N ARG A 393 -9.81 16.83 21.93
CA ARG A 393 -9.45 16.51 20.52
C ARG A 393 -9.89 17.53 19.46
N LEU A 394 -10.58 18.60 19.83
CA LEU A 394 -11.01 19.64 18.86
C LEU A 394 -9.90 20.64 18.46
N ARG A 395 -8.67 20.48 18.97
CA ARG A 395 -7.48 21.15 18.39
C ARG A 395 -7.07 20.54 17.04
N ILE A 396 -7.48 19.31 16.73
CA ILE A 396 -6.87 18.49 15.67
C ILE A 396 -7.19 19.02 14.26
N PHE A 397 -8.45 19.36 13.98
CA PHE A 397 -8.84 19.92 12.67
C PHE A 397 -8.71 21.45 12.65
N ASN A 398 -8.99 22.14 13.77
CA ASN A 398 -8.80 23.59 13.84
C ASN A 398 -7.31 23.98 13.76
N ALA A 399 -6.35 23.17 14.22
CA ALA A 399 -4.92 23.49 14.06
C ALA A 399 -4.44 23.46 12.59
N TYR A 400 -5.23 22.94 11.66
CA TYR A 400 -4.95 23.07 10.22
C TYR A 400 -5.41 24.42 9.63
N LEU A 401 -6.14 25.24 10.40
CA LEU A 401 -6.57 26.62 10.06
C LEU A 401 -6.26 27.66 11.16
N GLN A 402 -5.71 27.21 12.30
CA GLN A 402 -5.35 27.97 13.48
C GLN A 402 -4.07 27.41 14.11
N VAL A 403 -3.03 27.21 13.29
CA VAL A 403 -1.70 27.62 13.76
C VAL A 403 -1.82 29.13 14.01
N PRO A 404 -1.56 29.65 15.21
CA PRO A 404 -1.68 31.08 15.42
C PRO A 404 -0.63 31.80 14.56
N LEU A 405 -1.08 32.82 13.84
CA LEU A 405 -0.25 33.69 13.01
C LEU A 405 0.56 34.71 13.85
N ASP A 406 0.76 34.43 15.15
CA ASP A 406 1.57 35.24 16.06
C ASP A 406 3.08 35.02 15.86
N TRP A 407 3.50 34.02 15.09
CA TRP A 407 4.91 33.87 14.68
C TRP A 407 5.42 35.01 13.78
N HIS A 408 4.54 35.82 13.17
CA HIS A 408 4.91 37.06 12.48
C HIS A 408 5.23 38.24 13.42
N SER A 409 5.10 38.09 14.75
CA SER A 409 5.33 39.18 15.71
C SER A 409 6.80 39.39 16.12
N ASN A 410 7.73 38.57 15.62
CA ASN A 410 9.16 38.83 15.80
C ASN A 410 9.67 39.81 14.74
N LYS A 411 10.08 40.99 15.24
CA LYS A 411 10.46 42.22 14.52
C LYS A 411 11.77 42.14 13.69
N TRP A 412 12.12 40.96 13.17
CA TRP A 412 13.40 40.69 12.51
C TRP A 412 13.29 40.44 11.00
N VAL A 413 12.13 39.99 10.51
CA VAL A 413 11.94 39.62 9.07
C VAL A 413 11.65 40.84 8.17
N GLN A 414 11.35 42.01 8.72
CA GLN A 414 11.05 43.21 7.93
C GLN A 414 12.28 44.03 7.52
N ASP A 415 13.41 43.88 8.21
CA ASP A 415 14.57 44.78 8.05
C ASP A 415 15.47 44.39 6.86
N GLU A 416 15.46 43.14 6.37
CA GLU A 416 16.20 42.73 5.15
C GLU A 416 15.36 42.82 3.86
N ALA A 417 14.03 42.77 3.93
CA ALA A 417 13.16 42.86 2.76
C ALA A 417 13.11 44.27 2.12
N SER A 418 13.62 45.28 2.82
CA SER A 418 13.57 46.69 2.40
C SER A 418 14.74 47.12 1.51
N ALA A 419 15.72 46.25 1.24
CA ALA A 419 16.98 46.59 0.58
C ALA A 419 17.17 46.01 -0.85
N SER A 420 16.12 45.50 -1.50
CA SER A 420 16.20 44.89 -2.86
C SER A 420 15.06 45.28 -3.81
N ALA A 421 14.29 46.32 -3.51
CA ALA A 421 13.11 46.70 -4.28
C ALA A 421 13.35 47.68 -5.46
N ASP A 422 14.56 48.26 -5.61
CA ASP A 422 14.82 49.37 -6.55
C ASP A 422 15.45 48.99 -7.91
N VAL A 423 15.54 47.70 -8.26
CA VAL A 423 16.22 47.25 -9.50
C VAL A 423 15.26 46.65 -10.56
N ILE A 424 14.02 46.31 -10.21
CA ILE A 424 13.11 45.55 -11.10
C ILE A 424 12.00 46.45 -11.67
N ASN A 425 12.37 47.34 -12.60
CA ASN A 425 11.40 48.05 -13.46
C ASN A 425 11.95 48.32 -14.89
N GLY A 426 12.74 47.38 -15.43
CA GLY A 426 13.33 47.48 -16.78
C GLY A 426 13.12 46.27 -17.70
N SER A 427 12.64 45.13 -17.21
CA SER A 427 12.71 43.83 -17.93
C SER A 427 11.41 43.37 -18.61
N ALA A 428 10.32 44.14 -18.55
CA ALA A 428 9.00 43.69 -19.03
C ALA A 428 8.84 43.67 -20.57
N VAL A 429 9.76 44.27 -21.33
CA VAL A 429 9.65 44.40 -22.80
C VAL A 429 10.31 43.22 -23.55
N ASP A 430 11.31 42.56 -22.94
CA ASP A 430 12.17 41.57 -23.63
C ASP A 430 11.54 40.16 -23.67
N SER A 431 10.65 39.85 -22.73
CA SER A 431 10.04 38.52 -22.56
C SER A 431 9.15 38.05 -23.73
N ARG A 432 8.56 38.97 -24.50
CA ARG A 432 7.74 38.60 -25.67
C ARG A 432 8.58 38.18 -26.88
N MET A 433 9.72 38.83 -27.14
CA MET A 433 10.58 38.46 -28.28
C MET A 433 11.27 37.11 -28.09
N GLN A 434 11.66 36.74 -26.86
CA GLN A 434 12.32 35.46 -26.60
C GLN A 434 11.39 34.25 -26.79
N SER A 435 10.08 34.39 -26.50
CA SER A 435 9.12 33.28 -26.64
C SER A 435 8.88 32.86 -28.10
N GLU A 436 8.82 33.80 -29.04
CA GLU A 436 8.60 33.51 -30.47
C GLU A 436 9.84 32.88 -31.12
N TYR A 437 11.06 33.26 -30.67
CA TYR A 437 12.30 32.63 -31.12
C TYR A 437 12.44 31.19 -30.62
N ALA A 438 12.18 30.94 -29.33
CA ALA A 438 12.23 29.60 -28.75
C ALA A 438 11.26 28.63 -29.45
N PHE A 439 10.03 29.06 -29.73
CA PHE A 439 9.02 28.22 -30.40
C PHE A 439 9.37 27.85 -31.84
N ARG A 440 10.23 28.65 -32.51
CA ARG A 440 10.71 28.38 -33.87
C ARG A 440 11.82 27.33 -33.91
N GLN A 441 12.64 27.28 -32.86
CA GLN A 441 13.82 26.40 -32.77
C GLN A 441 13.48 24.95 -32.39
N TRP A 442 12.34 24.72 -31.74
CA TRP A 442 11.93 23.37 -31.26
C TRP A 442 11.21 22.50 -32.30
N LYS A 443 10.68 23.07 -33.40
CA LYS A 443 9.93 22.29 -34.41
C LYS A 443 10.72 21.15 -35.07
N PRO A 444 12.03 21.28 -35.40
CA PRO A 444 12.82 20.18 -35.93
C PRO A 444 12.99 19.06 -34.89
N ALA A 445 13.40 19.40 -33.67
CA ALA A 445 13.62 18.45 -32.58
C ALA A 445 12.33 17.69 -32.20
N ALA A 446 11.19 18.39 -32.12
CA ALA A 446 9.90 17.75 -31.87
C ALA A 446 9.50 16.75 -32.97
N LYS A 447 9.82 17.04 -34.24
CA LYS A 447 9.57 16.13 -35.37
C LYS A 447 10.49 14.91 -35.32
N GLU A 448 11.73 15.08 -34.90
CA GLU A 448 12.71 14.00 -34.71
C GLU A 448 12.34 13.08 -33.53
N VAL A 449 11.94 13.64 -32.38
CA VAL A 449 11.44 12.88 -31.22
C VAL A 449 10.16 12.11 -31.58
N LEU A 450 9.24 12.72 -32.34
CA LEU A 450 8.02 12.05 -32.78
C LEU A 450 8.33 10.88 -33.75
N GLY A 451 9.31 11.03 -34.64
CA GLY A 451 9.78 9.97 -35.53
C GLY A 451 10.35 8.77 -34.77
N HIS A 452 11.24 9.01 -33.80
CA HIS A 452 11.78 7.95 -32.93
C HIS A 452 10.69 7.29 -32.08
N SER A 453 9.71 8.06 -31.59
CA SER A 453 8.57 7.53 -30.82
C SER A 453 7.71 6.57 -31.63
N ILE A 454 7.45 6.87 -32.92
CA ILE A 454 6.71 5.98 -33.82
C ILE A 454 7.49 4.70 -34.09
N LEU A 455 8.80 4.78 -34.33
CA LEU A 455 9.66 3.60 -34.55
C LEU A 455 9.71 2.70 -33.31
N LEU A 456 9.81 3.27 -32.11
CA LEU A 456 9.73 2.52 -30.85
C LEU A 456 8.36 1.87 -30.67
N ALA A 457 7.27 2.58 -30.91
CA ALA A 457 5.91 2.02 -30.84
C ALA A 457 5.71 0.85 -31.82
N GLN A 458 6.23 0.98 -33.05
CA GLN A 458 6.23 -0.10 -34.05
C GLN A 458 7.08 -1.29 -33.60
N PHE A 459 8.28 -1.05 -33.05
CA PHE A 459 9.15 -2.09 -32.51
C PHE A 459 8.49 -2.85 -31.37
N PHE A 460 7.93 -2.16 -30.36
CA PHE A 460 7.25 -2.81 -29.25
C PHE A 460 5.97 -3.53 -29.69
N SER A 461 5.23 -2.99 -30.67
CA SER A 461 4.06 -3.67 -31.25
C SER A 461 4.45 -4.96 -31.98
N LEU A 462 5.54 -4.94 -32.77
CA LEU A 462 6.08 -6.11 -33.45
C LEU A 462 6.63 -7.14 -32.46
N LEU A 463 7.33 -6.69 -31.41
CA LEU A 463 7.84 -7.54 -30.33
C LEU A 463 6.69 -8.23 -29.59
N HIS A 464 5.65 -7.47 -29.21
CA HIS A 464 4.44 -8.00 -28.58
C HIS A 464 3.72 -9.02 -29.48
N LEU A 465 3.54 -8.72 -30.77
CA LEU A 465 2.97 -9.65 -31.74
C LEU A 465 3.81 -10.95 -31.84
N THR A 466 5.12 -10.80 -31.93
CA THR A 466 6.06 -11.93 -32.04
C THR A 466 6.00 -12.81 -30.79
N GLN A 467 6.10 -12.20 -29.61
CA GLN A 467 6.07 -12.87 -28.31
C GLN A 467 4.72 -13.57 -28.05
N ASN A 468 3.60 -12.96 -28.44
CA ASN A 468 2.29 -13.52 -28.18
C ASN A 468 1.85 -14.59 -29.19
N TYR A 469 2.18 -14.44 -30.48
CA TYR A 469 1.61 -15.28 -31.54
C TYR A 469 2.62 -16.13 -32.33
N ILE A 470 3.92 -15.79 -32.32
CA ILE A 470 4.94 -16.47 -33.14
C ILE A 470 5.86 -17.34 -32.28
N CYS A 471 6.63 -16.71 -31.40
CA CYS A 471 7.67 -17.37 -30.60
C CYS A 471 7.86 -16.64 -29.27
N SER A 472 7.87 -17.38 -28.17
CA SER A 472 8.14 -16.85 -26.83
C SER A 472 9.32 -17.57 -26.16
N PRO A 473 10.25 -16.86 -25.51
CA PRO A 473 11.19 -17.48 -24.60
C PRO A 473 10.45 -18.03 -23.37
N THR A 474 10.88 -19.15 -22.82
CA THR A 474 10.31 -19.78 -21.62
C THR A 474 11.42 -20.39 -20.79
N LEU A 475 11.51 -20.02 -19.51
CA LEU A 475 12.41 -20.65 -18.55
C LEU A 475 11.79 -21.96 -18.04
N VAL A 476 12.51 -23.07 -18.19
CA VAL A 476 12.08 -24.41 -17.79
C VAL A 476 13.13 -25.00 -16.85
N TYR A 477 12.72 -25.43 -15.66
CA TYR A 477 13.61 -26.04 -14.65
C TYR A 477 12.97 -27.28 -14.01
N GLY A 478 13.81 -28.13 -13.41
CA GLY A 478 13.37 -29.33 -12.69
C GLY A 478 13.73 -30.65 -13.38
N PRO A 479 13.64 -31.78 -12.65
CA PRO A 479 14.29 -33.04 -13.03
C PRO A 479 13.60 -33.81 -14.16
N SER A 480 12.37 -33.44 -14.51
CA SER A 480 11.45 -34.24 -15.32
C SER A 480 11.88 -34.46 -16.77
N MET A 481 12.71 -33.57 -17.31
CA MET A 481 13.22 -33.65 -18.68
C MET A 481 14.72 -33.96 -18.74
N LEU A 482 15.34 -34.39 -17.64
CA LEU A 482 16.73 -34.88 -17.67
C LEU A 482 16.82 -36.17 -18.52
N PRO A 483 17.90 -36.38 -19.29
CA PRO A 483 19.06 -35.50 -19.47
C PRO A 483 18.85 -34.40 -20.51
N THR A 484 17.74 -34.40 -21.25
CA THR A 484 17.48 -33.43 -22.33
C THR A 484 17.48 -31.98 -21.85
N LEU A 485 16.89 -31.67 -20.69
CA LEU A 485 16.88 -30.32 -20.09
C LEU A 485 17.59 -30.28 -18.74
N ASN A 486 18.28 -29.17 -18.45
CA ASN A 486 19.07 -29.01 -17.23
C ASN A 486 18.20 -28.83 -15.97
N LEU A 487 18.68 -29.37 -14.85
CA LEU A 487 18.00 -29.26 -13.55
C LEU A 487 17.92 -27.80 -13.05
N THR A 488 18.98 -27.03 -13.28
CA THR A 488 19.19 -25.64 -12.85
C THR A 488 18.37 -24.62 -13.64
N GLY A 489 17.92 -24.98 -14.85
CA GLY A 489 17.03 -24.18 -15.68
C GLY A 489 17.60 -23.84 -17.06
N ASP A 490 16.82 -24.12 -18.10
CA ASP A 490 17.10 -23.74 -19.48
C ASP A 490 16.15 -22.63 -19.94
N VAL A 491 16.64 -21.69 -20.75
CA VAL A 491 15.75 -20.77 -21.50
C VAL A 491 15.55 -21.34 -22.90
N LEU A 492 14.29 -21.63 -23.21
CA LEU A 492 13.87 -22.30 -24.44
C LEU A 492 13.05 -21.37 -25.32
N LEU A 493 13.23 -21.45 -26.64
CA LEU A 493 12.35 -20.81 -27.61
C LEU A 493 11.21 -21.75 -27.96
N VAL A 494 9.99 -21.25 -27.78
CA VAL A 494 8.75 -21.98 -27.97
C VAL A 494 7.95 -21.33 -29.09
N GLU A 495 7.80 -22.02 -30.22
CA GLU A 495 7.00 -21.56 -31.35
C GLU A 495 5.54 -21.99 -31.19
N LYS A 496 4.62 -21.05 -31.46
CA LYS A 496 3.19 -21.18 -31.15
C LYS A 496 2.36 -21.61 -32.36
N LEU A 497 2.96 -21.67 -33.55
CA LEU A 497 2.25 -21.93 -34.80
C LEU A 497 2.07 -23.43 -35.07
N SER A 498 3.07 -24.27 -34.78
CA SER A 498 2.97 -25.71 -35.04
C SER A 498 1.78 -26.39 -34.35
N PRO A 499 1.44 -26.14 -33.07
CA PRO A 499 0.23 -26.74 -32.47
C PRO A 499 -1.06 -26.28 -33.15
N LEU A 500 -1.17 -25.00 -33.52
CA LEU A 500 -2.35 -24.44 -34.22
C LEU A 500 -2.53 -25.04 -35.62
N LEU A 501 -1.43 -25.45 -36.27
CA LEU A 501 -1.42 -26.09 -37.58
C LEU A 501 -1.44 -27.62 -37.51
N GLY A 502 -1.57 -28.23 -36.33
CA GLY A 502 -1.53 -29.69 -36.13
C GLY A 502 -0.16 -30.33 -36.40
N LYS A 503 0.92 -29.54 -36.45
CA LYS A 503 2.30 -29.98 -36.76
C LYS A 503 3.10 -30.35 -35.50
N VAL A 504 2.49 -31.14 -34.62
CA VAL A 504 3.16 -31.71 -33.44
C VAL A 504 3.04 -33.23 -33.45
N GLY A 505 4.16 -33.93 -33.31
CA GLY A 505 4.24 -35.39 -33.46
C GLY A 505 5.13 -36.07 -32.43
N PRO A 506 5.20 -37.41 -32.43
CA PRO A 506 6.05 -38.17 -31.52
C PRO A 506 7.53 -37.74 -31.63
N GLY A 507 8.20 -37.59 -30.50
CA GLY A 507 9.56 -37.06 -30.40
C GLY A 507 9.64 -35.56 -30.10
N ASP A 508 8.61 -34.78 -30.44
CA ASP A 508 8.60 -33.33 -30.21
C ASP A 508 8.55 -32.99 -28.71
N VAL A 509 9.34 -31.99 -28.30
CA VAL A 509 9.21 -31.38 -26.97
C VAL A 509 8.20 -30.24 -27.05
N VAL A 510 7.22 -30.24 -26.15
CA VAL A 510 6.10 -29.30 -26.12
C VAL A 510 5.94 -28.64 -24.76
N LEU A 511 5.52 -27.38 -24.78
CA LEU A 511 5.05 -26.66 -23.60
C LEU A 511 3.54 -26.84 -23.48
N VAL A 512 3.08 -27.35 -22.34
CA VAL A 512 1.68 -27.77 -22.13
C VAL A 512 1.14 -27.11 -20.87
N ARG A 513 -0.09 -26.59 -20.92
CA ARG A 513 -0.81 -26.11 -19.73
C ARG A 513 -1.26 -27.33 -18.92
N SER A 514 -0.91 -27.38 -17.63
CA SER A 514 -1.27 -28.53 -16.78
C SER A 514 -2.79 -28.62 -16.61
N PRO A 515 -3.40 -29.81 -16.83
CA PRO A 515 -4.84 -30.01 -16.61
C PRO A 515 -5.23 -29.97 -15.13
N GLN A 516 -4.29 -30.29 -14.22
CA GLN A 516 -4.51 -30.25 -12.77
C GLN A 516 -4.38 -28.84 -12.18
N ASN A 517 -3.55 -27.97 -12.79
CA ASN A 517 -3.36 -26.59 -12.33
C ASN A 517 -3.19 -25.65 -13.54
N PRO A 518 -4.26 -24.94 -13.96
CA PRO A 518 -4.21 -24.04 -15.11
C PRO A 518 -3.21 -22.87 -15.01
N ARG A 519 -2.70 -22.54 -13.81
CA ARG A 519 -1.64 -21.54 -13.60
C ARG A 519 -0.23 -22.11 -13.83
N LYS A 520 -0.08 -23.42 -14.08
CA LYS A 520 1.22 -24.10 -14.27
C LYS A 520 1.39 -24.64 -15.68
N CYS A 521 2.51 -24.30 -16.31
CA CYS A 521 2.98 -24.95 -17.53
C CYS A 521 3.94 -26.12 -17.20
N ILE A 522 3.92 -27.17 -18.02
CA ILE A 522 4.84 -28.30 -17.96
C ILE A 522 5.47 -28.52 -19.34
N THR A 523 6.76 -28.79 -19.37
CA THR A 523 7.48 -29.17 -20.60
C THR A 523 7.63 -30.69 -20.64
N LYS A 524 7.25 -31.32 -21.74
CA LYS A 524 7.21 -32.79 -21.92
C LYS A 524 7.51 -33.15 -23.38
N ARG A 525 7.93 -34.39 -23.62
CA ARG A 525 8.03 -34.98 -24.96
C ARG A 525 6.72 -35.69 -25.33
N ILE A 526 6.28 -35.56 -26.58
CA ILE A 526 5.18 -36.37 -27.13
C ILE A 526 5.71 -37.78 -27.40
N CYS A 527 5.05 -38.81 -26.86
CA CYS A 527 5.39 -40.22 -27.11
C CYS A 527 4.39 -40.91 -28.05
N GLY A 528 3.20 -40.34 -28.22
CA GLY A 528 2.19 -40.81 -29.16
C GLY A 528 1.10 -39.77 -29.41
N VAL A 529 0.53 -39.79 -30.60
CA VAL A 529 -0.57 -38.94 -31.06
C VAL A 529 -1.87 -39.77 -31.20
N GLU A 530 -2.98 -39.14 -31.57
CA GLU A 530 -4.27 -39.83 -31.66
C GLU A 530 -4.22 -41.12 -32.51
N GLY A 531 -4.75 -42.22 -31.95
CA GLY A 531 -4.72 -43.54 -32.58
C GLY A 531 -3.47 -44.37 -32.33
N ASP A 532 -2.36 -43.79 -31.86
CA ASP A 532 -1.15 -44.54 -31.48
C ASP A 532 -1.43 -45.45 -30.27
N THR A 533 -0.79 -46.62 -30.23
CA THR A 533 -0.76 -47.47 -29.03
C THR A 533 0.52 -47.21 -28.25
N VAL A 534 0.40 -46.60 -27.07
CA VAL A 534 1.56 -46.28 -26.21
C VAL A 534 1.60 -47.24 -25.03
N THR A 535 2.77 -47.87 -24.83
CA THR A 535 3.07 -48.73 -23.68
C THR A 535 3.96 -47.98 -22.69
N PHE A 536 3.61 -47.98 -21.42
CA PHE A 536 4.32 -47.23 -20.36
C PHE A 536 4.36 -48.00 -19.05
N LEU A 537 5.37 -47.72 -18.21
CA LEU A 537 5.45 -48.21 -16.82
C LEU A 537 4.51 -47.41 -15.91
N VAL A 538 3.72 -48.12 -15.10
CA VAL A 538 2.71 -47.50 -14.22
C VAL A 538 3.34 -46.84 -12.99
N ASP A 539 4.32 -47.50 -12.35
CA ASP A 539 5.15 -46.92 -11.28
C ASP A 539 6.62 -47.31 -11.47
N PRO A 540 7.40 -46.56 -12.27
CA PRO A 540 8.79 -46.88 -12.55
C PRO A 540 9.71 -46.86 -11.33
N ALA A 541 9.29 -46.28 -10.19
CA ALA A 541 10.11 -46.25 -8.99
C ALA A 541 10.02 -47.55 -8.17
N HIS A 542 8.93 -48.32 -8.32
CA HIS A 542 8.66 -49.49 -7.48
C HIS A 542 8.12 -50.72 -8.22
N SER A 543 7.82 -50.64 -9.53
CA SER A 543 7.21 -51.73 -10.29
C SER A 543 7.50 -51.71 -11.80
N ASP A 544 7.95 -52.85 -12.32
CA ASP A 544 8.11 -53.10 -13.77
C ASP A 544 6.77 -53.34 -14.50
N ARG A 545 5.62 -53.10 -13.84
CA ARG A 545 4.30 -53.29 -14.45
C ARG A 545 4.07 -52.26 -15.54
N SER A 546 4.04 -52.74 -16.78
CA SER A 546 3.63 -51.95 -17.95
C SER A 546 2.12 -51.99 -18.18
N HIS A 547 1.62 -50.96 -18.86
CA HIS A 547 0.26 -50.85 -19.37
C HIS A 547 0.30 -50.24 -20.76
N SER A 548 -0.60 -50.67 -21.65
CA SER A 548 -0.74 -50.14 -23.01
C SER A 548 -2.11 -49.49 -23.18
N LEU A 549 -2.17 -48.30 -23.76
CA LEU A 549 -3.44 -47.71 -24.21
C LEU A 549 -3.34 -47.15 -25.63
N VAL A 550 -4.48 -47.10 -26.31
CA VAL A 550 -4.65 -46.32 -27.54
C VAL A 550 -4.95 -44.87 -27.17
N VAL A 551 -4.20 -43.92 -27.72
CA VAL A 551 -4.41 -42.48 -27.47
C VAL A 551 -5.75 -42.05 -28.09
N PRO A 552 -6.69 -41.45 -27.31
CA PRO A 552 -7.98 -41.01 -27.83
C PRO A 552 -7.86 -39.92 -28.91
N LYS A 553 -8.86 -39.82 -29.77
CA LYS A 553 -8.96 -38.71 -30.74
C LYS A 553 -8.92 -37.36 -30.04
N GLY A 554 -8.26 -36.38 -30.66
CA GLY A 554 -8.06 -35.05 -30.11
C GLY A 554 -7.08 -34.97 -28.93
N HIS A 555 -6.33 -36.04 -28.62
CA HIS A 555 -5.37 -36.09 -27.52
C HIS A 555 -3.96 -36.52 -27.98
N VAL A 556 -2.98 -36.20 -27.15
CA VAL A 556 -1.59 -36.68 -27.22
C VAL A 556 -1.21 -37.37 -25.91
N TRP A 557 -0.25 -38.27 -25.97
CA TRP A 557 0.39 -38.85 -24.79
C TRP A 557 1.77 -38.23 -24.60
N ILE A 558 2.01 -37.59 -23.44
CA ILE A 558 3.25 -36.87 -23.16
C ILE A 558 3.97 -37.46 -21.94
N GLN A 559 5.29 -37.56 -22.01
CA GLN A 559 6.13 -38.01 -20.90
C GLN A 559 7.34 -37.11 -20.69
N GLY A 560 7.90 -37.13 -19.49
CA GLY A 560 9.21 -36.54 -19.23
C GLY A 560 10.30 -37.55 -19.54
N ASP A 561 11.42 -37.08 -20.11
CA ASP A 561 12.56 -37.93 -20.45
C ASP A 561 13.17 -38.61 -19.20
N ASN A 562 12.99 -38.01 -18.01
CA ASN A 562 13.27 -38.65 -16.74
C ASN A 562 12.05 -39.40 -16.20
N ILE A 563 11.96 -40.69 -16.53
CA ILE A 563 10.83 -41.54 -16.14
C ILE A 563 10.61 -41.60 -14.61
N TYR A 564 11.65 -41.47 -13.80
CA TYR A 564 11.57 -41.61 -12.34
C TYR A 564 11.14 -40.32 -11.61
N ALA A 565 11.24 -39.16 -12.26
CA ALA A 565 11.01 -37.85 -11.63
C ALA A 565 10.14 -36.92 -12.49
N SER A 566 9.06 -37.45 -13.07
CA SER A 566 8.17 -36.71 -13.97
C SER A 566 6.68 -36.92 -13.62
N ASN A 567 5.94 -35.82 -13.52
CA ASN A 567 4.47 -35.79 -13.52
C ASN A 567 4.01 -35.49 -14.96
N ASP A 568 3.38 -36.48 -15.59
CA ASP A 568 3.05 -36.53 -17.02
C ASP A 568 1.87 -37.48 -17.30
N SER A 569 1.61 -37.85 -18.55
CA SER A 569 0.42 -38.65 -18.92
C SER A 569 0.25 -39.97 -18.17
N ARG A 570 1.31 -40.53 -17.55
CA ARG A 570 1.18 -41.71 -16.66
C ARG A 570 0.30 -41.43 -15.44
N GLN A 571 0.27 -40.18 -14.98
CA GLN A 571 -0.53 -39.68 -13.85
C GLN A 571 -1.70 -38.79 -14.33
N LEU A 572 -1.51 -38.04 -15.42
CA LEU A 572 -2.46 -37.07 -15.95
C LEU A 572 -3.45 -37.66 -16.97
N GLY A 573 -3.15 -38.83 -17.53
CA GLY A 573 -3.86 -39.39 -18.69
C GLY A 573 -3.47 -38.72 -20.02
N PRO A 574 -4.18 -39.05 -21.12
CA PRO A 574 -4.02 -38.38 -22.40
C PRO A 574 -4.37 -36.89 -22.29
N ILE A 575 -3.61 -36.04 -22.97
CA ILE A 575 -3.73 -34.58 -22.90
C ILE A 575 -4.38 -34.04 -24.17
N PRO A 576 -5.46 -33.24 -24.10
CA PRO A 576 -6.06 -32.62 -25.27
C PRO A 576 -5.07 -31.72 -26.04
N TYR A 577 -5.10 -31.73 -27.38
CA TYR A 577 -4.25 -30.84 -28.20
C TYR A 577 -4.41 -29.36 -27.81
N GLY A 578 -5.60 -28.94 -27.40
CA GLY A 578 -5.88 -27.56 -26.95
C GLY A 578 -5.16 -27.11 -25.67
N LEU A 579 -4.48 -28.01 -24.95
CA LEU A 579 -3.60 -27.64 -23.83
C LEU A 579 -2.13 -27.44 -24.24
N ILE A 580 -1.76 -27.75 -25.49
CA ILE A 580 -0.42 -27.49 -26.02
C ILE A 580 -0.30 -26.00 -26.34
N LEU A 581 0.58 -25.31 -25.63
CA LEU A 581 0.82 -23.86 -25.78
C LEU A 581 1.83 -23.54 -26.88
N GLY A 582 2.69 -24.49 -27.23
CA GLY A 582 3.75 -24.30 -28.21
C GLY A 582 4.70 -25.49 -28.31
N LYS A 583 5.40 -25.58 -29.44
CA LYS A 583 6.47 -26.54 -29.70
C LYS A 583 7.81 -25.91 -29.33
N VAL A 584 8.63 -26.63 -28.56
CA VAL A 584 10.00 -26.22 -28.27
C VAL A 584 10.87 -26.58 -29.47
N PHE A 585 11.68 -25.64 -29.95
CA PHE A 585 12.58 -25.89 -31.09
C PHE A 585 14.03 -25.50 -30.85
N TYR A 586 14.33 -24.70 -29.81
CA TYR A 586 15.69 -24.19 -29.55
C TYR A 586 15.95 -23.96 -28.06
N ARG A 587 17.17 -24.22 -27.60
CA ARG A 587 17.72 -23.75 -26.32
C ARG A 587 18.60 -22.52 -26.57
N VAL A 588 18.38 -21.45 -25.82
CA VAL A 588 19.19 -20.22 -25.87
C VAL A 588 20.02 -19.97 -24.61
N TRP A 589 19.74 -20.67 -23.52
CA TRP A 589 20.56 -20.67 -22.29
C TRP A 589 20.48 -22.04 -21.60
N PRO A 590 21.57 -22.58 -21.00
CA PRO A 590 22.92 -21.99 -20.93
C PRO A 590 23.63 -21.90 -22.30
N PRO A 591 24.64 -21.01 -22.45
CA PRO A 591 25.32 -20.82 -23.73
C PRO A 591 26.12 -22.04 -24.18
N GLU A 592 26.59 -22.87 -23.22
CA GLU A 592 27.31 -24.12 -23.49
C GLU A 592 26.47 -25.11 -24.32
N ASP A 593 25.14 -25.09 -24.11
CA ASP A 593 24.19 -25.99 -24.75
C ASP A 593 23.34 -25.30 -25.85
N PHE A 594 23.76 -24.13 -26.34
CA PHE A 594 23.00 -23.36 -27.33
C PHE A 594 22.77 -24.16 -28.62
N GLY A 595 21.51 -24.43 -28.98
CA GLY A 595 21.21 -25.24 -30.16
C GLY A 595 19.75 -25.70 -30.29
N PRO A 596 19.40 -26.36 -31.42
CA PRO A 596 18.07 -26.90 -31.64
C PRO A 596 17.80 -28.11 -30.75
N LEU A 597 16.59 -28.20 -30.21
CA LEU A 597 16.15 -29.36 -29.41
C LEU A 597 15.41 -30.36 -30.30
N GLY A 598 16.18 -31.21 -30.99
CA GLY A 598 15.61 -32.15 -31.99
C GLY A 598 16.60 -33.01 -32.77
N GLN A 599 17.63 -33.55 -32.11
CA GLN A 599 18.43 -34.69 -32.59
C GLN A 599 18.60 -35.70 -31.46
#